data_AF-X1U872-F1
#
_entry.id   AF-X1U872-F1
#
_cell.length_a   1.000
_cell.length_b   1.000
_cell.length_c   1.000
_cell.angle_alpha   90.00
_cell.angle_beta   90.00
_cell.angle_gamma   90.00
#
_symmetry.space_group_name_H-M   'P 1'
#
loop_
_entity.id
_entity.type
_entity.pdbx_description
1 polymer ?
#
loop_
_entity_poly.entity_id
_entity_poly.type
_entity_poly.pdbx_seq_one_letter_code
_entity_poly.pdbx_strand_id
1 'polypeptide(L)'
;MKKLFDKTKINQMELKNRFVRSATWEGLANPDGSCNQELAELMLELAKGQVGLIITSHAYVNQTGQAGIKQLGIYSDQLISSYIKIVEKVHREG
;
A
#
# COMPACT_ATOMS: atom_id res chain seq x y z
N MET A 1 -22.41 13.42 -15.86
CA MET A 1 -21.03 13.68 -15.40
C MET A 1 -20.71 12.78 -14.22
N LYS A 2 -19.51 12.18 -14.16
CA LYS A 2 -19.07 11.35 -13.03
C LYS A 2 -18.45 12.23 -11.94
N LYS A 3 -18.81 12.01 -10.68
CA LYS A 3 -18.32 12.74 -9.49
C LYS A 3 -17.20 11.96 -8.79
N LEU A 4 -16.42 12.65 -7.94
CA LEU A 4 -15.29 12.07 -7.21
C LEU A 4 -15.71 10.91 -6.28
N PHE A 5 -16.88 11.03 -5.65
CA PHE A 5 -17.41 10.03 -4.72
C PHE A 5 -18.19 8.91 -5.40
N ASP A 6 -18.37 8.95 -6.73
CA ASP A 6 -19.03 7.86 -7.45
C ASP A 6 -18.13 6.63 -7.48
N LYS A 7 -18.74 5.45 -7.29
CA LYS A 7 -18.07 4.17 -7.52
C LYS A 7 -17.44 4.11 -8.92
N THR A 8 -16.34 3.40 -9.02
CA THR A 8 -15.66 3.15 -10.30
C THR A 8 -15.13 1.73 -10.36
N LYS A 9 -14.69 1.28 -11.53
CA LYS A 9 -14.17 -0.06 -11.74
C LYS A 9 -12.83 -0.01 -12.46
N ILE A 10 -11.89 -0.86 -12.05
CA ILE A 10 -10.66 -1.16 -12.78
C ILE A 10 -10.69 -2.68 -13.05
N ASN A 11 -10.86 -3.08 -14.31
CA ASN A 11 -11.12 -4.47 -14.69
C ASN A 11 -12.27 -5.13 -13.90
N GLN A 12 -11.97 -6.06 -12.99
CA GLN A 12 -12.95 -6.73 -12.15
C GLN A 12 -13.07 -6.11 -10.75
N MET A 13 -12.17 -5.20 -10.37
CA MET A 13 -12.13 -4.57 -9.05
C MET A 13 -13.06 -3.36 -8.99
N GLU A 14 -14.05 -3.39 -8.09
CA GLU A 14 -14.90 -2.26 -7.77
C GLU A 14 -14.23 -1.38 -6.70
N LEU A 15 -14.19 -0.07 -6.95
CA LEU A 15 -13.66 0.92 -6.02
C LEU A 15 -14.82 1.77 -5.50
N LYS A 16 -14.83 2.02 -4.18
CA LYS A 16 -15.87 2.78 -3.50
C LYS A 16 -15.98 4.25 -3.95
N ASN A 17 -14.89 4.80 -4.50
CA ASN A 17 -14.83 6.15 -5.06
C ASN A 17 -13.61 6.30 -6.00
N ARG A 18 -13.33 7.53 -6.45
CA ARG A 18 -12.25 7.86 -7.40
C ARG A 18 -10.98 8.41 -6.75
N PHE A 19 -10.83 8.28 -5.42
CA PHE A 19 -9.61 8.70 -4.73
C PHE A 19 -8.57 7.59 -4.79
N VAL A 20 -7.37 7.94 -5.27
CA VAL A 20 -6.23 7.03 -5.35
C VAL A 20 -5.08 7.64 -4.56
N ARG A 21 -4.56 6.89 -3.58
CA ARG A 21 -3.28 7.20 -2.94
C ARG A 21 -2.16 6.66 -3.83
N SER A 22 -1.30 7.56 -4.31
CA SER A 22 -0.14 7.22 -5.15
C SER A 22 0.89 6.38 -4.38
N ALA A 23 1.78 5.69 -5.11
CA ALA A 23 2.97 5.06 -4.56
C ALA A 23 3.94 6.13 -4.05
N THR A 24 3.89 6.43 -2.75
CA THR A 24 4.82 7.38 -2.12
C THR A 24 5.92 6.62 -1.40
N TRP A 25 7.08 7.24 -1.22
CA TRP A 25 8.07 6.76 -0.29
C TRP A 25 7.80 7.33 1.10
N GLU A 26 7.34 6.48 2.00
CA GLU A 26 7.03 6.89 3.37
C GLU A 26 8.30 7.01 4.23
N GLY A 27 9.39 6.34 3.84
CA GLY A 27 10.58 6.21 4.67
C GLY A 27 10.36 5.39 5.95
N LEU A 28 9.37 4.48 5.92
CA LEU A 28 8.93 3.69 7.08
C LEU A 28 9.24 2.20 6.99
N ALA A 29 9.78 1.67 5.90
CA ALA A 29 10.09 0.23 5.85
C ALA A 29 11.22 -0.12 6.83
N ASN A 30 11.27 -1.39 7.25
CA ASN A 30 12.40 -1.91 8.00
C ASN A 30 13.68 -1.92 7.14
N PRO A 31 14.88 -2.01 7.75
CA PRO A 31 16.14 -2.03 7.00
C PRO A 31 16.27 -3.17 5.98
N ASP A 32 15.56 -4.28 6.18
CA ASP A 32 15.51 -5.43 5.27
C ASP A 32 14.51 -5.28 4.11
N GLY A 33 13.75 -4.17 4.10
CA GLY A 33 12.67 -3.88 3.16
C GLY A 33 11.29 -4.38 3.59
N SER A 34 11.16 -5.01 4.76
CA SER A 34 9.86 -5.51 5.22
C SER A 34 8.93 -4.39 5.66
N CYS A 35 7.63 -4.68 5.62
CA CYS A 35 6.62 -3.86 6.26
C CYS A 35 6.76 -3.88 7.79
N ASN A 36 6.36 -2.81 8.46
CA ASN A 36 6.29 -2.73 9.92
C ASN A 36 4.96 -2.10 10.40
N GLN A 37 4.83 -1.94 11.71
CA GLN A 37 3.59 -1.48 12.34
C GLN A 37 3.28 -0.01 12.03
N GLU A 38 4.28 0.88 11.97
CA GLU A 38 4.08 2.30 11.64
C GLU A 38 3.55 2.47 10.20
N LEU A 39 4.13 1.75 9.24
CA LEU A 39 3.62 1.72 7.87
C LEU A 39 2.19 1.16 7.81
N ALA A 40 1.90 0.12 8.59
CA ALA A 40 0.57 -0.47 8.66
C ALA A 40 -0.48 0.53 9.18
N GLU A 41 -0.14 1.31 10.21
CA GLU A 41 -1.00 2.34 10.78
C GLU A 41 -1.26 3.47 9.79
N LEU A 42 -0.24 3.94 9.07
CA LEU A 42 -0.42 4.93 8.01
C LEU A 42 -1.40 4.45 6.93
N MET A 43 -1.25 3.21 6.46
CA MET A 43 -2.16 2.63 5.46
C MET A 43 -3.58 2.46 6.00
N LEU A 44 -3.70 2.09 7.27
CA LEU A 44 -4.98 1.95 7.96
C LEU A 44 -5.73 3.29 8.07
N GLU A 45 -5.03 4.38 8.41
CA GLU A 45 -5.64 5.71 8.49
C GLU A 45 -6.15 6.20 7.12
N LEU A 46 -5.44 5.88 6.04
CA LEU A 46 -5.92 6.15 4.68
C LEU A 46 -7.19 5.34 4.34
N ALA A 47 -7.24 4.08 4.75
CA ALA A 47 -8.40 3.22 4.54
C ALA A 47 -9.63 3.72 5.32
N LYS A 48 -9.45 4.06 6.60
CA LYS A 48 -10.48 4.70 7.45
C LYS A 48 -10.96 6.02 6.85
N GLY A 49 -10.05 6.81 6.29
CA GLY A 49 -10.33 8.03 5.53
C GLY A 49 -11.06 7.82 4.21
N GLN A 50 -11.48 6.59 3.91
CA GLN A 50 -12.27 6.21 2.74
C GLN A 50 -11.54 6.43 1.41
N VAL A 51 -10.21 6.33 1.34
CA VAL A 51 -9.51 6.28 0.05
C VAL A 51 -9.95 5.04 -0.73
N GLY A 52 -10.30 5.20 -2.01
CA GLY A 52 -10.84 4.12 -2.84
C GLY A 52 -9.82 3.08 -3.26
N LEU A 53 -8.57 3.51 -3.53
CA LEU A 53 -7.45 2.63 -3.87
C LEU A 53 -6.16 3.16 -3.24
N ILE A 54 -5.39 2.29 -2.59
CA ILE A 54 -4.10 2.62 -1.99
C ILE A 54 -3.01 1.85 -2.71
N ILE A 55 -2.07 2.57 -3.33
CA ILE A 55 -0.82 2.00 -3.82
C ILE A 55 0.21 2.15 -2.69
N THR A 56 0.50 1.03 -2.02
CA THR A 56 1.18 1.00 -0.70
C THR A 56 2.48 1.79 -0.66
N SER A 57 3.36 1.62 -1.66
CA SER A 57 4.62 2.32 -1.81
C SER A 57 5.23 1.93 -3.16
N HIS A 58 6.50 2.27 -3.38
CA HIS A 58 7.33 1.72 -4.45
C HIS A 58 8.30 0.68 -3.86
N ALA A 59 8.19 -0.57 -4.32
CA ALA A 59 8.95 -1.68 -3.75
C ALA A 59 10.04 -2.18 -4.72
N TYR A 60 11.26 -2.40 -4.21
CA TYR A 60 12.33 -2.98 -5.03
C TYR A 60 12.19 -4.51 -5.10
N VAL A 61 12.35 -5.06 -6.30
CA VAL A 61 12.25 -6.50 -6.59
C VAL A 61 13.61 -7.21 -6.60
N ASN A 62 14.70 -6.44 -6.58
CA ASN A 62 16.07 -6.93 -6.45
C ASN A 62 16.83 -5.99 -5.52
N GLN A 63 17.66 -6.53 -4.63
CA GLN A 63 18.44 -5.75 -3.67
C GLN A 63 19.32 -4.68 -4.32
N THR A 64 19.86 -4.93 -5.52
CA THR A 64 20.66 -3.94 -6.26
C THR A 64 19.84 -2.78 -6.80
N GLY A 65 18.51 -2.93 -6.85
CA GLY A 65 17.56 -1.91 -7.31
C GLY A 65 16.98 -1.03 -6.19
N GLN A 66 17.49 -1.15 -4.96
CA GLN A 66 17.06 -0.29 -3.87
C GLN A 66 17.48 1.16 -4.13
N ALA A 67 16.48 2.06 -4.22
CA ALA A 67 16.66 3.47 -4.51
C ALA A 67 16.90 4.31 -3.25
N GLY A 68 16.47 3.84 -2.07
CA GLY A 68 16.62 4.59 -0.82
C GLY A 68 16.57 3.71 0.44
N ILE A 69 17.09 4.26 1.54
CA ILE A 69 16.96 3.65 2.87
C ILE A 69 15.48 3.57 3.25
N LYS A 70 15.09 2.53 3.99
CA LYS A 70 13.70 2.32 4.43
C LYS A 70 12.69 2.33 3.27
N GLN A 71 13.10 1.85 2.10
CA GLN A 71 12.21 1.53 0.98
C GLN A 71 11.63 0.13 1.17
N LEU A 72 10.37 -0.09 0.75
CA LEU A 72 9.80 -1.43 0.74
C LEU A 72 10.54 -2.35 -0.24
N GLY A 73 10.69 -3.62 0.11
CA GLY A 73 11.24 -4.67 -0.74
C GLY A 73 10.21 -5.77 -0.99
N ILE A 74 10.33 -6.46 -2.12
CA ILE A 74 9.59 -7.71 -2.42
C ILE A 74 10.47 -8.69 -3.21
N TYR A 75 11.77 -8.71 -2.89
CA TYR A 75 12.79 -9.51 -3.57
C TYR A 75 12.93 -10.95 -3.04
N SER A 76 12.21 -11.30 -1.97
CA SER A 76 12.29 -12.60 -1.29
C SER A 76 10.94 -12.96 -0.66
N ASP A 77 10.57 -14.24 -0.71
CA ASP A 77 9.31 -14.76 -0.14
C ASP A 77 9.19 -14.53 1.37
N GLN A 78 10.32 -14.36 2.07
CA GLN A 78 10.33 -14.04 3.51
C GLN A 78 9.57 -12.74 3.81
N LEU A 79 9.52 -11.81 2.85
CA LEU A 79 8.86 -10.51 2.99
C LEU A 79 7.33 -10.62 2.88
N ILE A 80 6.80 -11.65 2.22
CA ILE A 80 5.36 -11.83 1.95
C ILE A 80 4.53 -11.72 3.24
N SER A 81 5.00 -12.38 4.30
CA SER A 81 4.30 -12.40 5.59
C SER A 81 4.05 -11.00 6.18
N SER A 82 4.96 -10.05 5.92
CA SER A 82 4.83 -8.67 6.39
C SER A 82 3.79 -7.88 5.58
N TYR A 83 3.68 -8.15 4.27
CA TYR A 83 2.66 -7.53 3.41
C TYR A 83 1.25 -8.02 3.73
N ILE A 84 1.08 -9.34 3.90
CA ILE A 84 -0.23 -9.94 4.22
C ILE A 84 -0.85 -9.24 5.43
N LYS A 85 -0.07 -9.02 6.49
CA LYS A 85 -0.54 -8.33 7.72
C LYS A 85 -1.07 -6.92 7.45
N ILE A 86 -0.42 -6.15 6.57
CA ILE A 86 -0.89 -4.80 6.20
C ILE A 86 -2.16 -4.90 5.35
N VAL A 87 -2.13 -5.73 4.30
CA VAL A 87 -3.25 -5.90 3.37
C VAL A 87 -4.53 -6.32 4.09
N GLU A 88 -4.43 -7.29 5.00
CA GLU A 88 -5.57 -7.75 5.81
C GLU A 88 -6.14 -6.67 6.74
N LYS A 89 -5.29 -5.77 7.27
CA LYS A 89 -5.77 -4.66 8.11
C LYS A 89 -6.46 -3.60 7.26
N VAL A 90 -5.87 -3.25 6.11
CA VAL A 90 -6.43 -2.26 5.17
C VAL A 90 -7.78 -2.72 4.62
N HIS A 91 -7.88 -3.96 4.15
CA HIS A 91 -9.13 -4.49 3.59
C HIS A 91 -10.25 -4.65 4.62
N ARG A 92 -9.94 -4.74 5.93
CA ARG A 92 -10.96 -4.76 6.98
C ARG A 92 -11.68 -3.43 7.15
N GLU A 93 -11.06 -2.31 6.76
CA GLU A 93 -11.66 -0.95 6.85
C GLU A 93 -12.41 -0.52 5.57
N GLY A 94 -12.54 -1.41 4.58
CA GLY A 94 -13.38 -1.23 3.40
C GLY A 94 -12.65 -1.08 2.09
#